data_AF-A0AAE4TIB4-F1
#
_entry.id   AF-A0AAE4TIB4-F1
#
_cell.length_a   1.000
_cell.length_b   1.000
_cell.length_c   1.000
_cell.angle_alpha   90.00
_cell.angle_beta   90.00
_cell.angle_gamma   90.00
#
_symmetry.space_group_name_H-M   'P 1'
#
loop_
_entity.id
_entity.type
_entity.pdbx_description
1 polymer ?
#
loop_
_entity_poly.entity_id
_entity_poly.type
_entity_poly.pdbx_seq_one_letter_code
_entity_poly.pdbx_strand_id
1 'polypeptide(L)'
;MLNSFHLLGEMISQLQAEDWVSSNHFSELPTSLEKRETLWRALINQRPALPLSQDYLVLEDAYLDAWQDSICPITLEGCQKTPHDQIFLYHGDIRHLAVDAIVNAANSELLGCFIPNHGCIDNAIHTFAGSRLRLACQSLMAKQGRKEAIGQAKLTSAYHLPASYIIHTVGPRIAKGQHISPIRADLLARCYRSSLDLAVKAGLTSLAFCSISTGEFGFPKKEAAQIAIKTVFKWQAEHPDSKTLAIIFNTFTSEDKTLYDTYLQKEKDCE
;
A
#
# COMPACT_ATOMS: atom_id res chain seq x y z
N MET A 1 8.75 24.55 16.68
CA MET A 1 8.34 23.30 16.02
C MET A 1 9.13 22.18 16.68
N LEU A 2 8.47 21.17 17.27
CA LEU A 2 9.18 20.02 17.84
C LEU A 2 9.86 19.26 16.70
N ASN A 3 11.12 18.87 16.87
CA ASN A 3 11.80 18.03 15.88
C ASN A 3 11.30 16.57 15.99
N SER A 4 11.44 15.79 14.91
CA SER A 4 10.93 14.40 14.83
C SER A 4 11.36 13.53 16.01
N PHE A 5 12.56 13.75 16.54
CA PHE A 5 13.06 13.02 17.71
C PHE A 5 12.16 13.20 18.95
N HIS A 6 11.74 14.44 19.24
CA HIS A 6 10.85 14.71 20.38
C HIS A 6 9.43 14.20 20.12
N LEU A 7 8.88 14.43 18.92
CA LEU A 7 7.55 13.94 18.53
C LEU A 7 7.43 12.43 18.74
N LEU A 8 8.41 11.67 18.24
CA LEU A 8 8.44 10.21 18.43
C LEU A 8 8.55 9.82 19.90
N GLY A 9 9.31 10.56 20.71
CA GLY A 9 9.43 10.28 22.14
C GLY A 9 8.08 10.36 22.84
N GLU A 10 7.34 11.45 22.62
CA GLU A 10 6.00 11.66 23.19
C GLU A 10 5.00 10.60 22.67
N MET A 11 5.00 10.33 21.37
CA MET A 11 4.13 9.30 20.78
C MET A 11 4.41 7.91 21.36
N ILE A 12 5.69 7.52 21.53
CA ILE A 12 6.06 6.24 22.13
C ILE A 12 5.57 6.17 23.58
N SER A 13 5.80 7.22 24.37
CA SER A 13 5.34 7.26 25.76
C SER A 13 3.82 7.11 25.88
N GLN A 14 3.06 7.79 25.01
CA GLN A 14 1.60 7.65 24.98
C GLN A 14 1.17 6.23 24.60
N LEU A 15 1.75 5.63 23.56
CA LEU A 15 1.43 4.26 23.13
C LEU A 15 1.76 3.22 24.21
N GLN A 16 2.87 3.38 24.93
CA GLN A 16 3.27 2.47 26.00
C GLN A 16 2.39 2.58 27.25
N ALA A 17 1.67 3.69 27.42
CA ALA A 17 0.74 3.90 28.52
C ALA A 17 -0.66 3.32 28.23
N GLU A 18 -0.93 2.88 27.00
CA GLU A 18 -2.21 2.28 26.65
C GLU A 18 -2.33 0.83 27.17
N ASP A 19 -3.54 0.47 27.61
CA ASP A 19 -3.83 -0.81 28.29
C ASP A 19 -3.57 -2.08 27.45
N TRP A 20 -3.43 -1.94 26.12
CA TRP A 20 -3.21 -3.09 25.23
C TRP A 20 -1.75 -3.58 25.25
N VAL A 21 -0.82 -2.78 25.77
CA VAL A 21 0.60 -3.17 25.83
C VAL A 21 0.81 -4.11 27.02
N SER A 22 0.91 -5.41 26.77
CA SER A 22 1.22 -6.38 27.82
C SER A 22 2.68 -6.24 28.29
N SER A 23 2.86 -5.61 29.47
CA SER A 23 4.01 -5.72 30.39
C SER A 23 5.46 -5.50 29.88
N ASN A 24 5.67 -5.11 28.62
CA ASN A 24 6.97 -4.67 28.10
C ASN A 24 7.00 -3.14 27.97
N HIS A 25 6.94 -2.45 29.10
CA HIS A 25 7.31 -1.04 29.16
C HIS A 25 8.84 -0.95 29.04
N PHE A 26 9.33 -0.25 28.02
CA PHE A 26 10.75 0.13 27.99
C PHE A 26 10.94 1.19 29.08
N SER A 27 11.80 0.91 30.06
CA SER A 27 12.08 1.82 31.16
C SER A 27 12.73 3.14 30.70
N GLU A 28 13.40 3.12 29.55
CA GLU A 28 14.04 4.29 28.95
C GLU A 28 13.77 4.36 27.43
N LEU A 29 13.49 5.57 26.94
CA LEU A 29 13.31 5.82 25.52
C LEU A 29 14.65 5.72 24.77
N PRO A 30 14.68 5.17 23.55
CA PRO A 30 15.90 5.14 22.74
C PRO A 30 16.47 6.55 22.50
N THR A 31 17.81 6.65 22.44
CA THR A 31 18.54 7.92 22.33
C THR A 31 18.86 8.34 20.90
N SER A 32 18.55 7.52 19.89
CA SER A 32 18.70 7.88 18.47
C SER A 32 17.35 7.95 17.76
N LEU A 33 17.27 8.80 16.73
CA LEU A 33 16.07 8.98 15.91
C LEU A 33 15.62 7.64 15.29
N GLU A 34 16.53 6.95 14.61
CA GLU A 34 16.26 5.66 13.95
C GLU A 34 15.67 4.60 14.91
N LYS A 35 16.20 4.53 16.15
CA LYS A 35 15.69 3.59 17.15
C LYS A 35 14.31 4.00 17.67
N ARG A 36 14.03 5.30 17.79
CA ARG A 36 12.69 5.80 18.13
C ARG A 36 11.70 5.50 17.01
N GLU A 37 12.06 5.71 15.75
CA GLU A 37 11.22 5.37 14.60
C GLU A 37 10.90 3.88 14.56
N THR A 38 11.91 3.03 14.76
CA THR A 38 11.75 1.57 14.82
C THR A 38 10.83 1.13 15.96
N LEU A 39 10.93 1.76 17.13
CA LEU A 39 10.07 1.46 18.27
C LEU A 39 8.64 1.98 18.07
N TRP A 40 8.48 3.22 17.65
CA TRP A 40 7.18 3.81 17.33
C TRP A 40 6.44 2.97 16.28
N ARG A 41 7.12 2.61 15.19
CA ARG A 41 6.58 1.74 14.14
C ARG A 41 6.16 0.38 14.70
N ALA A 42 7.01 -0.26 15.52
CA ALA A 42 6.67 -1.53 16.15
C ALA A 42 5.38 -1.45 17.01
N LEU A 43 5.25 -0.38 17.81
CA LEU A 43 4.10 -0.17 18.67
C LEU A 43 2.83 0.09 17.84
N ILE A 44 2.87 1.03 16.90
CA ILE A 44 1.67 1.36 16.12
C ILE A 44 1.23 0.23 15.20
N ASN A 45 2.16 -0.59 14.70
CA ASN A 45 1.81 -1.78 13.93
C ASN A 45 0.97 -2.77 14.76
N GLN A 46 1.34 -3.02 16.01
CA GLN A 46 0.67 -3.98 16.88
C GLN A 46 -0.61 -3.44 17.51
N ARG A 47 -0.76 -2.11 17.61
CA ARG A 47 -1.88 -1.46 18.27
C ARG A 47 -3.24 -1.86 17.67
N PRO A 48 -4.23 -2.27 18.48
CA PRO A 48 -5.58 -2.56 17.96
C PRO A 48 -6.25 -1.32 17.35
N ALA A 49 -7.29 -1.52 16.53
CA ALA A 49 -8.03 -0.43 15.88
C ALA A 49 -8.99 0.29 16.86
N LEU A 50 -8.44 0.87 17.92
CA LEU A 50 -9.15 1.66 18.94
C LEU A 50 -8.97 3.16 18.69
N PRO A 51 -9.91 4.02 19.11
CA PRO A 51 -9.71 5.47 19.06
C PRO A 51 -8.38 5.90 19.72
N LEU A 52 -7.77 6.95 19.18
CA LEU A 52 -6.57 7.59 19.72
C LEU A 52 -6.96 8.92 20.36
N SER A 53 -6.18 9.37 21.35
CA SER A 53 -6.36 10.71 21.93
C SER A 53 -6.10 11.79 20.88
N GLN A 54 -6.75 12.94 21.04
CA GLN A 54 -6.49 14.08 20.16
C GLN A 54 -5.03 14.54 20.26
N ASP A 55 -4.43 14.46 21.45
CA ASP A 55 -3.04 14.80 21.68
C ASP A 55 -2.09 13.90 20.88
N TYR A 56 -2.35 12.59 20.84
CA TYR A 56 -1.56 11.67 20.00
C TYR A 56 -1.67 12.04 18.53
N LEU A 57 -2.89 12.27 18.05
CA LEU A 57 -3.15 12.57 16.64
C LEU A 57 -2.44 13.85 16.19
N VAL A 58 -2.38 14.89 17.03
CA VAL A 58 -1.62 16.12 16.73
C VAL A 58 -0.13 15.84 16.60
N LEU A 59 0.43 14.96 17.43
CA LEU A 59 1.85 14.58 17.33
C LEU A 59 2.14 13.72 16.10
N GLU A 60 1.24 12.79 15.78
CA GLU A 60 1.33 11.94 14.59
C GLU A 60 1.25 12.78 13.31
N ASP A 61 0.29 13.71 13.25
CA ASP A 61 0.13 14.63 12.11
C ASP A 61 1.42 15.44 11.90
N ALA A 62 1.94 16.08 12.95
CA ALA A 62 3.18 16.84 12.84
C ALA A 62 4.39 16.01 12.42
N TYR A 63 4.48 14.74 12.85
CA TYR A 63 5.57 13.85 12.46
C TYR A 63 5.44 13.38 11.01
N LEU A 64 4.23 13.00 10.59
CA LEU A 64 3.96 12.50 9.24
C LEU A 64 3.98 13.63 8.20
N ASP A 65 3.57 14.84 8.55
CA ASP A 65 3.75 16.05 7.73
C ASP A 65 5.24 16.32 7.50
N ALA A 66 6.05 16.31 8.57
CA ALA A 66 7.50 16.48 8.45
C ALA A 66 8.16 15.36 7.63
N TRP A 67 7.65 14.13 7.72
CA TRP A 67 8.08 13.03 6.84
C TRP A 67 7.67 13.29 5.38
N GLN A 68 6.43 13.73 5.14
CA GLN A 68 5.95 14.03 3.79
C GLN A 68 6.75 15.17 3.16
N ASP A 69 7.10 16.21 3.92
CA ASP A 69 7.96 17.32 3.47
C ASP A 69 9.39 16.86 3.17
N SER A 70 9.84 15.78 3.82
CA SER A 70 11.18 15.22 3.61
C SER A 70 11.27 14.33 2.35
N ILE A 71 10.13 13.81 1.88
CA ILE A 71 10.08 13.06 0.62
C ILE A 71 9.85 14.04 -0.54
N CYS A 72 10.47 13.79 -1.69
CA CYS A 72 10.16 14.52 -2.92
C CYS A 72 9.03 13.77 -3.63
N PRO A 73 7.77 14.25 -3.61
CA PRO A 73 6.67 13.52 -4.21
C PRO A 73 6.87 13.39 -5.72
N ILE A 74 6.59 12.20 -6.23
CA ILE A 74 6.74 11.85 -7.65
C ILE A 74 5.36 11.90 -8.29
N THR A 75 5.15 12.87 -9.17
CA THR A 75 3.94 12.96 -10.00
C THR A 75 4.03 11.98 -11.17
N LEU A 76 2.96 11.90 -11.97
CA LEU A 76 2.90 11.05 -13.16
C LEU A 76 4.04 11.38 -14.15
N GLU A 77 4.42 12.65 -14.27
CA GLU A 77 5.51 13.11 -15.15
C GLU A 77 6.88 12.57 -14.73
N GLY A 78 7.05 12.25 -13.45
CA GLY A 78 8.27 11.63 -12.91
C GLY A 78 8.34 10.12 -13.14
N CYS A 79 7.27 9.50 -13.65
CA CYS A 79 7.26 8.08 -13.97
C CYS A 79 7.85 7.79 -15.35
N GLN A 80 8.45 6.60 -15.51
CA GLN A 80 8.98 6.15 -16.79
C GLN A 80 7.80 5.88 -17.75
N LYS A 81 7.78 6.58 -18.89
CA LYS A 81 6.84 6.29 -19.97
C LYS A 81 7.13 4.92 -20.60
N THR A 82 6.07 4.22 -20.99
CA THR A 82 6.16 2.96 -21.72
C THR A 82 5.76 3.19 -23.18
N PRO A 83 5.90 2.19 -24.07
CA PRO A 83 5.39 2.29 -25.43
C PRO A 83 3.86 2.34 -25.54
N HIS A 84 3.15 2.12 -24.43
CA HIS A 84 1.70 2.06 -24.37
C HIS A 84 1.14 3.32 -23.73
N ASP A 85 0.19 3.94 -24.41
CA ASP A 85 -0.47 5.15 -23.90
C ASP A 85 -1.10 4.88 -22.54
N GLN A 86 -0.94 5.84 -21.63
CA GLN A 86 -1.49 5.80 -20.27
C GLN A 86 -0.95 4.66 -19.38
N ILE A 87 0.07 3.91 -19.83
CA ILE A 87 0.79 2.95 -19.00
C ILE A 87 2.18 3.48 -18.66
N PHE A 88 2.49 3.50 -17.36
CA PHE A 88 3.74 4.01 -16.82
C PHE A 88 4.41 2.96 -15.92
N LEU A 89 5.73 3.07 -15.77
CA LEU A 89 6.51 2.28 -14.85
C LEU A 89 7.18 3.22 -13.83
N TYR A 90 7.07 2.89 -12.54
CA TYR A 90 7.79 3.60 -11.50
C TYR A 90 8.62 2.62 -10.68
N HIS A 91 9.92 2.86 -10.60
CA HIS A 91 10.82 2.09 -9.75
C HIS A 91 11.20 2.90 -8.52
N GLY A 92 10.71 2.49 -7.36
CA GLY A 92 10.89 3.22 -6.11
C GLY A 92 9.78 2.95 -5.11
N ASP A 93 9.71 3.81 -4.11
CA ASP A 93 8.73 3.69 -3.03
C ASP A 93 7.38 4.24 -3.45
N ILE A 94 6.36 3.37 -3.54
CA ILE A 94 5.01 3.76 -3.95
C ILE A 94 4.42 4.85 -3.05
N ARG A 95 4.87 4.96 -1.80
CA ARG A 95 4.43 5.98 -0.84
C ARG A 95 4.85 7.39 -1.25
N HIS A 96 5.76 7.54 -2.21
CA HIS A 96 6.17 8.84 -2.73
C HIS A 96 5.34 9.28 -3.93
N LEU A 97 4.45 8.44 -4.48
CA LEU A 97 3.66 8.81 -5.65
C LEU A 97 2.52 9.77 -5.30
N ALA A 98 2.54 10.96 -5.90
CA ALA A 98 1.46 11.93 -5.89
C ALA A 98 0.51 11.66 -7.07
N VAL A 99 -0.38 10.70 -6.87
CA VAL A 99 -1.40 10.23 -7.84
C VAL A 99 -2.76 10.10 -7.15
N ASP A 100 -3.84 9.88 -7.90
CA ASP A 100 -5.16 9.83 -7.28
C ASP A 100 -5.30 8.62 -6.35
N ALA A 101 -4.82 7.44 -6.74
CA ALA A 101 -4.77 6.29 -5.85
C ALA A 101 -3.51 5.44 -6.00
N ILE A 102 -3.09 4.88 -4.87
CA ILE A 102 -2.15 3.75 -4.82
C ILE A 102 -2.88 2.48 -4.37
N VAL A 103 -2.42 1.32 -4.83
CA VAL A 103 -2.97 0.03 -4.42
C VAL A 103 -2.17 -0.55 -3.25
N ASN A 104 -2.87 -0.90 -2.18
CA ASN A 104 -2.33 -1.66 -1.06
C ASN A 104 -2.66 -3.16 -1.22
N ALA A 105 -1.64 -4.01 -1.19
CA ALA A 105 -1.80 -5.47 -1.06
C ALA A 105 -2.11 -5.83 0.40
N ALA A 106 -3.39 -5.77 0.76
CA ALA A 106 -3.90 -5.98 2.10
C ALA A 106 -4.09 -7.47 2.44
N ASN A 107 -4.28 -7.73 3.73
CA ASN A 107 -4.77 -9.01 4.25
C ASN A 107 -6.29 -8.98 4.48
N SER A 108 -6.91 -10.13 4.77
CA SER A 108 -8.37 -10.27 4.89
C SER A 108 -9.01 -9.47 6.03
N GLU A 109 -8.24 -9.06 7.04
CA GLU A 109 -8.75 -8.19 8.11
C GLU A 109 -8.91 -6.74 7.62
N LEU A 110 -8.19 -6.33 6.58
CA LEU A 110 -8.11 -4.95 6.08
C LEU A 110 -7.57 -3.89 7.07
N LEU A 111 -7.16 -4.30 8.27
CA LEU A 111 -6.69 -3.39 9.32
C LEU A 111 -5.18 -3.09 9.25
N GLY A 112 -4.53 -3.38 8.13
CA GLY A 112 -3.08 -3.29 8.00
C GLY A 112 -2.34 -4.48 8.60
N CYS A 113 -1.01 -4.36 8.65
CA CYS A 113 -0.14 -5.40 9.19
C CYS A 113 0.14 -5.21 10.68
N PHE A 114 -0.03 -6.29 11.46
CA PHE A 114 0.22 -6.30 12.91
C PHE A 114 1.60 -6.85 13.30
N ILE A 115 2.39 -7.30 12.32
CA ILE A 115 3.75 -7.77 12.58
C ILE A 115 4.66 -6.52 12.73
N PRO A 116 5.35 -6.35 13.86
CA PRO A 116 6.15 -5.16 14.12
C PRO A 116 7.28 -5.03 13.09
N ASN A 117 7.43 -3.84 12.51
CA ASN A 117 8.48 -3.52 11.53
C ASN A 117 8.52 -4.46 10.32
N HIS A 118 7.39 -5.08 9.97
CA HIS A 118 7.36 -6.01 8.84
C HIS A 118 7.62 -5.30 7.52
N GLY A 119 8.39 -5.94 6.64
CA GLY A 119 8.78 -5.39 5.33
C GLY A 119 7.68 -5.42 4.26
N CYS A 120 6.43 -5.75 4.61
CA CYS A 120 5.35 -5.79 3.64
C CYS A 120 4.83 -4.38 3.29
N ILE A 121 4.24 -4.26 2.10
CA ILE A 121 3.68 -2.99 1.62
C ILE A 121 2.53 -2.50 2.50
N ASP A 122 1.72 -3.42 3.04
CA ASP A 122 0.61 -3.10 3.95
C ASP A 122 1.10 -2.39 5.21
N ASN A 123 2.23 -2.85 5.77
CA ASN A 123 2.87 -2.21 6.91
C ASN A 123 3.40 -0.81 6.54
N ALA A 124 4.09 -0.69 5.40
CA ALA A 124 4.66 0.57 4.96
C ALA A 124 3.58 1.63 4.67
N ILE A 125 2.50 1.26 3.98
CA ILE A 125 1.37 2.16 3.69
C ILE A 125 0.67 2.56 4.99
N HIS A 126 0.30 1.60 5.85
CA HIS A 126 -0.42 1.94 7.10
C HIS A 126 0.40 2.78 8.06
N THR A 127 1.71 2.53 8.17
CA THR A 127 2.58 3.31 9.07
C THR A 127 2.63 4.78 8.64
N PHE A 128 2.73 5.06 7.34
CA PHE A 128 2.97 6.41 6.85
C PHE A 128 1.74 7.16 6.33
N ALA A 129 0.62 6.47 6.09
CA ALA A 129 -0.69 7.12 6.04
C ALA A 129 -1.13 7.61 7.42
N GLY A 130 -0.65 6.95 8.48
CA GLY A 130 -1.00 7.25 9.87
C GLY A 130 -2.20 6.46 10.39
N SER A 131 -2.40 6.55 11.70
CA SER A 131 -3.30 5.66 12.44
C SER A 131 -4.77 5.77 12.03
N ARG A 132 -5.19 6.93 11.51
CA ARG A 132 -6.56 7.15 11.01
C ARG A 132 -6.93 6.19 9.87
N LEU A 133 -5.96 5.72 9.08
CA LEU A 133 -6.22 4.72 8.04
C LEU A 133 -6.77 3.42 8.62
N ARG A 134 -6.16 2.91 9.70
CA ARG A 134 -6.62 1.68 10.37
C ARG A 134 -8.04 1.86 10.92
N LEU A 135 -8.38 3.04 11.46
CA LEU A 135 -9.72 3.33 11.97
C LEU A 135 -10.77 3.42 10.86
N ALA A 136 -10.43 3.98 9.70
CA ALA A 136 -11.30 3.97 8.53
C ALA A 136 -11.52 2.54 8.02
N CYS A 137 -10.47 1.72 7.92
CA CYS A 137 -10.61 0.31 7.58
C CYS A 137 -11.49 -0.44 8.59
N GLN A 138 -11.29 -0.23 9.89
CA GLN A 138 -12.14 -0.82 10.94
C GLN A 138 -13.61 -0.45 10.76
N SER A 139 -13.89 0.81 10.44
CA SER A 139 -15.25 1.29 10.18
C SER A 139 -15.87 0.64 8.94
N LEU A 140 -15.08 0.45 7.87
CA LEU A 140 -15.52 -0.27 6.66
C LEU A 140 -15.83 -1.74 6.97
N MET A 141 -14.95 -2.41 7.71
CA MET A 141 -15.09 -3.82 8.06
C MET A 141 -16.24 -4.09 9.03
N ALA A 142 -16.45 -3.21 10.01
CA ALA A 142 -17.59 -3.27 10.90
C ALA A 142 -18.92 -3.14 10.14
N LYS A 143 -19.01 -2.20 9.19
CA LYS A 143 -20.19 -2.04 8.32
C LYS A 143 -20.41 -3.26 7.41
N GLN A 144 -19.34 -3.88 6.92
CA GLN A 144 -19.42 -5.07 6.08
C GLN A 144 -19.82 -6.34 6.87
N GLY A 145 -19.48 -6.42 8.15
CA GLY A 145 -19.85 -7.53 9.04
C GLY A 145 -19.11 -8.86 8.77
N ARG A 146 -18.12 -8.87 7.86
CA ARG A 146 -17.30 -10.04 7.54
C ARG A 146 -15.94 -9.63 6.98
N LYS A 147 -14.96 -10.53 7.06
CA LYS A 147 -13.63 -10.37 6.46
C LYS A 147 -13.70 -10.12 4.96
N GLU A 148 -12.68 -9.45 4.45
CA GLU A 148 -12.57 -9.11 3.05
C GLU A 148 -12.19 -10.34 2.22
N ALA A 149 -12.85 -10.51 1.08
CA ALA A 149 -12.62 -11.67 0.23
C ALA A 149 -11.45 -11.42 -0.73
N ILE A 150 -10.75 -12.50 -1.10
CA ILE A 150 -9.66 -12.43 -2.08
C ILE A 150 -10.19 -11.90 -3.42
N GLY A 151 -9.45 -10.99 -4.04
CA GLY A 151 -9.82 -10.38 -5.33
C GLY A 151 -10.91 -9.33 -5.24
N GLN A 152 -11.24 -8.81 -4.05
CA GLN A 152 -12.11 -7.63 -3.87
C GLN A 152 -11.28 -6.40 -3.52
N ALA A 153 -11.85 -5.22 -3.74
CA ALA A 153 -11.21 -3.92 -3.50
C ALA A 153 -12.05 -3.00 -2.60
N LYS A 154 -11.40 -2.20 -1.75
CA LYS A 154 -12.01 -1.14 -0.92
C LYS A 154 -11.24 0.17 -1.06
N LEU A 155 -11.94 1.29 -0.95
CA LEU A 155 -11.37 2.63 -1.07
C LEU A 155 -11.35 3.34 0.28
N THR A 156 -10.24 4.00 0.60
CA THR A 156 -10.09 4.93 1.72
C THR A 156 -9.32 6.17 1.27
N SER A 157 -9.37 7.26 2.04
CA SER A 157 -8.43 8.38 1.88
C SER A 157 -7.00 7.93 2.23
N ALA A 158 -5.99 8.52 1.58
CA ALA A 158 -4.59 8.15 1.86
C ALA A 158 -3.95 8.91 3.03
N TYR A 159 -4.67 9.88 3.61
CA TYR A 159 -4.23 10.69 4.74
C TYR A 159 -2.91 11.42 4.45
N HIS A 160 -1.80 11.03 5.11
CA HIS A 160 -0.50 11.68 4.98
C HIS A 160 0.35 11.18 3.80
N LEU A 161 -0.16 10.25 2.99
CA LEU A 161 0.52 9.90 1.74
C LEU A 161 0.26 10.99 0.69
N PRO A 162 1.20 11.25 -0.24
CA PRO A 162 0.99 12.18 -1.36
C PRO A 162 -0.17 11.78 -2.29
N ALA A 163 -0.56 10.49 -2.30
CA ALA A 163 -1.72 10.04 -3.04
C ALA A 163 -3.03 10.55 -2.41
N SER A 164 -4.10 10.69 -3.18
CA SER A 164 -5.39 11.11 -2.61
C SER A 164 -6.12 9.96 -1.89
N TYR A 165 -6.03 8.76 -2.45
CA TYR A 165 -6.74 7.57 -1.98
C TYR A 165 -5.85 6.32 -1.93
N ILE A 166 -6.30 5.33 -1.18
CA ILE A 166 -5.75 3.98 -1.17
C ILE A 166 -6.84 3.01 -1.60
N ILE A 167 -6.53 2.20 -2.62
CA ILE A 167 -7.33 1.04 -2.98
C ILE A 167 -6.72 -0.19 -2.33
N HIS A 168 -7.41 -0.77 -1.37
CA HIS A 168 -6.98 -1.98 -0.68
C HIS A 168 -7.54 -3.21 -1.37
N THR A 169 -6.69 -4.14 -1.78
CA THR A 169 -7.10 -5.42 -2.37
C THR A 169 -6.46 -6.59 -1.66
N VAL A 170 -7.22 -7.68 -1.45
CA VAL A 170 -6.71 -8.90 -0.82
C VAL A 170 -6.24 -9.87 -1.90
N GLY A 171 -4.93 -10.07 -1.99
CA GLY A 171 -4.31 -10.97 -2.95
C GLY A 171 -4.32 -12.45 -2.53
N PRO A 172 -4.26 -13.41 -3.47
CA PRO A 172 -4.06 -14.82 -3.15
C PRO A 172 -2.66 -15.07 -2.57
N ARG A 173 -2.55 -15.99 -1.59
CA ARG A 173 -1.29 -16.48 -1.05
C ARG A 173 -0.92 -17.83 -1.69
N ILE A 174 0.36 -18.00 -2.01
CA ILE A 174 0.96 -19.26 -2.46
C ILE A 174 1.88 -19.76 -1.34
N ALA A 175 1.58 -20.94 -0.78
CA ALA A 175 2.43 -21.51 0.26
C ALA A 175 3.77 -21.99 -0.34
N LYS A 176 4.83 -22.01 0.47
CA LYS A 176 6.15 -22.46 0.03
C LYS A 176 6.07 -23.88 -0.53
N GLY A 177 6.60 -24.08 -1.74
CA GLY A 177 6.59 -25.37 -2.44
C GLY A 177 5.30 -25.71 -3.18
N GLN A 178 4.29 -24.82 -3.19
CA GLN A 178 3.08 -25.01 -4.00
C GLN A 178 3.20 -24.34 -5.38
N HIS A 179 2.65 -25.00 -6.39
CA HIS A 179 2.47 -24.40 -7.72
C HIS A 179 1.26 -23.45 -7.75
N ILE A 180 1.29 -22.50 -8.68
CA ILE A 180 0.17 -21.61 -8.93
C ILE A 180 -0.96 -22.42 -9.58
N SER A 181 -2.12 -22.49 -8.93
CA SER A 181 -3.31 -23.08 -9.55
C SER A 181 -4.03 -22.06 -10.43
N PRO A 182 -4.82 -22.49 -11.44
CA PRO A 182 -5.62 -21.59 -12.26
C PRO A 182 -6.53 -20.66 -11.46
N ILE A 183 -7.10 -21.18 -10.35
CA ILE A 183 -7.95 -20.40 -9.44
C ILE A 183 -7.15 -19.27 -8.78
N ARG A 184 -5.90 -19.54 -8.35
CA ARG A 184 -5.05 -18.51 -7.74
C ARG A 184 -4.63 -17.46 -8.76
N ALA A 185 -4.37 -17.84 -10.00
CA ALA A 185 -4.09 -16.91 -11.08
C ALA A 185 -5.30 -16.00 -11.38
N ASP A 186 -6.51 -16.58 -11.49
CA ASP A 186 -7.73 -15.78 -11.71
C ASP A 186 -8.04 -14.84 -10.53
N LEU A 187 -7.82 -15.29 -9.28
CA LEU A 187 -7.97 -14.43 -8.11
C LEU A 187 -7.00 -13.25 -8.11
N LEU A 188 -5.76 -13.43 -8.57
CA LEU A 188 -4.81 -12.33 -8.74
C LEU A 188 -5.30 -11.36 -9.84
N ALA A 189 -5.71 -11.88 -11.00
CA ALA A 189 -6.31 -11.05 -12.05
C ALA A 189 -7.56 -10.29 -11.55
N ARG A 190 -8.35 -10.91 -10.68
CA ARG A 190 -9.53 -10.27 -10.07
C ARG A 190 -9.16 -9.10 -9.13
N CYS A 191 -8.00 -9.15 -8.47
CA CYS A 191 -7.49 -8.02 -7.68
C CYS A 191 -7.27 -6.78 -8.56
N TYR A 192 -6.61 -6.96 -9.72
CA TYR A 192 -6.37 -5.88 -10.68
C TYR A 192 -7.68 -5.34 -11.24
N ARG A 193 -8.57 -6.20 -11.75
CA ARG A 193 -9.89 -5.79 -12.28
C ARG A 193 -10.71 -5.01 -11.26
N SER A 194 -10.88 -5.54 -10.06
CA SER A 194 -11.69 -4.87 -9.02
C SER A 194 -11.09 -3.53 -8.60
N SER A 195 -9.76 -3.38 -8.64
CA SER A 195 -9.11 -2.10 -8.34
C SER A 195 -9.31 -1.08 -9.46
N LEU A 196 -9.21 -1.50 -10.73
CA LEU A 196 -9.47 -0.66 -11.89
C LEU A 196 -10.94 -0.20 -11.93
N ASP A 197 -11.88 -1.14 -11.74
CA ASP A 197 -13.32 -0.84 -11.69
C ASP A 197 -13.65 0.17 -10.59
N LEU A 198 -13.03 0.01 -9.41
CA LEU A 198 -13.23 0.92 -8.29
C LEU A 198 -12.64 2.30 -8.55
N ALA A 199 -11.47 2.39 -9.20
CA ALA A 199 -10.86 3.65 -9.57
C ALA A 199 -11.73 4.43 -10.57
N VAL A 200 -12.23 3.78 -11.62
CA VAL A 200 -13.16 4.41 -12.58
C VAL A 200 -14.45 4.84 -11.89
N LYS A 201 -15.05 3.96 -11.08
CA LYS A 201 -16.28 4.28 -10.35
C LYS A 201 -16.12 5.48 -9.41
N ALA A 202 -14.93 5.68 -8.85
CA ALA A 202 -14.60 6.81 -8.01
C ALA A 202 -14.17 8.07 -8.80
N GLY A 203 -14.14 8.01 -10.13
CA GLY A 203 -13.76 9.13 -10.99
C GLY A 203 -12.26 9.47 -10.95
N LEU A 204 -11.42 8.49 -10.60
CA LEU A 204 -9.97 8.69 -10.53
C LEU A 204 -9.35 8.69 -11.93
N THR A 205 -8.31 9.50 -12.10
CA THR A 205 -7.55 9.69 -13.34
C THR A 205 -6.19 9.03 -13.32
N SER A 206 -5.66 8.65 -12.14
CA SER A 206 -4.40 7.90 -12.01
C SER A 206 -4.43 6.83 -10.91
N LEU A 207 -3.87 5.66 -11.21
CA LEU A 207 -3.81 4.51 -10.29
C LEU A 207 -2.45 3.82 -10.35
N ALA A 208 -1.78 3.68 -9.19
CA ALA A 208 -0.52 2.96 -9.08
C ALA A 208 -0.69 1.60 -8.41
N PHE A 209 -0.30 0.53 -9.10
CA PHE A 209 -0.25 -0.83 -8.55
C PHE A 209 1.10 -1.12 -7.94
N CYS A 210 1.14 -1.57 -6.68
CA CYS A 210 2.28 -2.34 -6.18
C CYS A 210 2.27 -3.75 -6.80
N SER A 211 3.37 -4.50 -6.67
CA SER A 211 3.40 -5.94 -7.00
C SER A 211 2.51 -6.75 -6.03
N ILE A 212 1.23 -6.93 -6.36
CA ILE A 212 0.26 -7.64 -5.51
C ILE A 212 0.67 -9.11 -5.36
N SER A 213 0.54 -9.63 -4.13
CA SER A 213 0.82 -11.02 -3.75
C SER A 213 2.26 -11.50 -3.88
N THR A 214 3.20 -10.68 -4.34
CA THR A 214 4.63 -11.03 -4.35
C THR A 214 5.25 -10.82 -2.96
N GLY A 215 6.48 -11.29 -2.76
CA GLY A 215 7.16 -11.22 -1.46
C GLY A 215 6.48 -12.10 -0.40
N GLU A 216 5.88 -11.48 0.62
CA GLU A 216 5.30 -12.15 1.78
C GLU A 216 4.16 -13.13 1.46
N PHE A 217 3.44 -12.92 0.35
CA PHE A 217 2.35 -13.79 -0.08
C PHE A 217 2.81 -14.90 -1.04
N GLY A 218 4.09 -14.91 -1.41
CA GLY A 218 4.75 -16.03 -2.08
C GLY A 218 4.40 -16.22 -3.55
N PHE A 219 3.64 -15.31 -4.18
CA PHE A 219 3.36 -15.42 -5.60
C PHE A 219 4.64 -15.16 -6.41
N PRO A 220 5.04 -16.08 -7.31
CA PRO A 220 6.21 -15.90 -8.17
C PRO A 220 6.15 -14.60 -8.98
N LYS A 221 7.24 -13.82 -8.94
CA LYS A 221 7.31 -12.46 -9.53
C LYS A 221 7.00 -12.45 -11.03
N LYS A 222 7.57 -13.41 -11.77
CA LYS A 222 7.42 -13.52 -13.23
C LYS A 222 5.96 -13.70 -13.62
N GLU A 223 5.29 -14.68 -13.01
CA GLU A 223 3.89 -14.99 -13.26
C GLU A 223 2.96 -13.88 -12.76
N ALA A 224 3.26 -13.28 -11.61
CA ALA A 224 2.49 -12.14 -11.10
C ALA A 224 2.54 -10.94 -12.05
N ALA A 225 3.72 -10.59 -12.57
CA ALA A 225 3.89 -9.49 -13.53
C ALA A 225 3.16 -9.77 -14.85
N GLN A 226 3.23 -11.01 -15.36
CA GLN A 226 2.48 -11.40 -16.57
C GLN A 226 0.97 -11.30 -16.35
N ILE A 227 0.46 -11.75 -15.19
CA ILE A 227 -0.97 -11.64 -14.86
C ILE A 227 -1.38 -10.16 -14.74
N ALA A 228 -0.57 -9.34 -14.06
CA ALA A 228 -0.83 -7.92 -13.88
C ALA A 228 -1.00 -7.19 -15.22
N ILE A 229 0.01 -7.32 -16.09
CA ILE A 229 0.05 -6.69 -17.40
C ILE A 229 -1.12 -7.17 -18.25
N LYS A 230 -1.24 -8.48 -18.47
CA LYS A 230 -2.33 -9.04 -19.31
C LYS A 230 -3.71 -8.63 -18.83
N THR A 231 -3.90 -8.56 -17.51
CA THR A 231 -5.20 -8.17 -16.94
C THR A 231 -5.50 -6.70 -17.20
N VAL A 232 -4.52 -5.81 -17.03
CA VAL A 232 -4.68 -4.38 -17.31
C VAL A 232 -4.98 -4.14 -18.79
N PHE A 233 -4.21 -4.73 -19.70
CA PHE A 233 -4.43 -4.57 -21.14
C PHE A 233 -5.81 -5.11 -21.56
N LYS A 234 -6.18 -6.31 -21.09
CA LYS A 234 -7.51 -6.87 -21.34
C LYS A 234 -8.62 -5.95 -20.81
N TRP A 235 -8.46 -5.43 -19.59
CA TRP A 235 -9.45 -4.54 -19.00
C TRP A 235 -9.58 -3.23 -19.78
N GLN A 236 -8.48 -2.63 -20.24
CA GLN A 236 -8.51 -1.42 -21.08
C GLN A 236 -9.21 -1.66 -22.43
N ALA A 237 -9.00 -2.83 -23.05
CA ALA A 237 -9.68 -3.20 -24.28
C ALA A 237 -11.21 -3.37 -24.08
N GLU A 238 -11.63 -3.86 -22.91
CA GLU A 238 -13.04 -4.02 -22.52
C GLU A 238 -13.70 -2.69 -22.08
N HIS A 239 -12.91 -1.65 -21.77
CA HIS A 239 -13.39 -0.36 -21.26
C HIS A 239 -12.78 0.83 -22.04
N PRO A 240 -13.11 1.00 -23.33
CA PRO A 240 -12.51 2.03 -24.18
C PRO A 240 -12.79 3.47 -23.69
N ASP A 241 -13.89 3.70 -22.97
CA ASP A 241 -14.22 5.01 -22.39
C ASP A 241 -13.37 5.34 -21.16
N SER A 242 -12.72 4.34 -20.56
CA SER A 242 -11.82 4.49 -19.41
C SER A 242 -10.37 4.74 -19.79
N LYS A 243 -10.09 5.02 -21.08
CA LYS A 243 -8.74 5.27 -21.60
C LYS A 243 -8.05 6.47 -20.97
N THR A 244 -8.74 7.34 -20.25
CA THR A 244 -8.12 8.47 -19.54
C THR A 244 -7.43 8.06 -18.24
N LEU A 245 -7.69 6.86 -17.71
CA LEU A 245 -7.04 6.38 -16.47
C LEU A 245 -5.57 6.05 -16.75
N ALA A 246 -4.66 6.84 -16.17
CA ALA A 246 -3.24 6.55 -16.15
C ALA A 246 -2.95 5.41 -15.16
N ILE A 247 -2.32 4.34 -15.62
CA ILE A 247 -1.99 3.16 -14.81
C ILE A 247 -0.47 3.08 -14.64
N ILE A 248 -0.03 3.09 -13.39
CA ILE A 248 1.38 2.99 -13.03
C ILE A 248 1.63 1.61 -12.46
N PHE A 249 2.53 0.83 -13.06
CA PHE A 249 3.12 -0.33 -12.39
C PHE A 249 4.28 0.15 -11.53
N ASN A 250 4.14 0.06 -10.21
CA ASN A 250 5.23 0.33 -9.28
C ASN A 250 6.02 -0.96 -8.99
N THR A 251 7.34 -0.85 -9.04
CA THR A 251 8.28 -1.92 -8.70
C THR A 251 9.26 -1.44 -7.64
N PHE A 252 9.61 -2.30 -6.68
CA PHE A 252 10.57 -1.96 -5.63
C PHE A 252 11.94 -2.60 -5.85
N THR A 253 11.98 -3.86 -6.32
CA THR A 253 13.26 -4.54 -6.59
C THR A 253 13.69 -4.35 -8.05
N SER A 254 15.00 -4.33 -8.30
CA SER A 254 15.54 -4.22 -9.66
C SER A 254 15.13 -5.39 -10.56
N GLU A 255 14.92 -6.57 -9.97
CA GLU A 255 14.37 -7.73 -10.65
C GLU A 255 12.93 -7.46 -11.15
N ASP A 256 12.05 -6.95 -10.27
CA ASP A 256 10.69 -6.60 -10.66
C ASP A 256 10.69 -5.53 -11.75
N LYS A 257 11.52 -4.47 -11.61
CA LYS A 257 11.67 -3.43 -12.64
C LYS A 257 11.99 -4.05 -13.99
N THR A 258 12.98 -4.94 -14.04
CA THR A 258 13.46 -5.56 -15.27
C THR A 258 12.38 -6.44 -15.91
N LEU A 259 11.64 -7.20 -15.10
CA LEU A 259 10.53 -8.03 -15.56
C LEU A 259 9.40 -7.19 -16.18
N TYR A 260 8.92 -6.17 -15.46
CA TYR A 260 7.86 -5.30 -15.95
C TYR A 260 8.29 -4.54 -17.21
N ASP A 261 9.50 -3.96 -17.23
CA ASP A 261 10.03 -3.27 -18.40
C ASP A 261 10.08 -4.20 -19.63
N THR A 262 10.61 -5.40 -19.47
CA THR A 262 10.68 -6.40 -20.55
C THR A 262 9.30 -6.78 -21.09
N TYR A 263 8.32 -6.98 -20.21
CA TYR A 263 6.98 -7.39 -20.62
C TYR A 263 6.18 -6.27 -21.27
N LEU A 264 6.32 -5.04 -20.77
CA LEU A 264 5.69 -3.87 -21.37
C LEU A 264 6.24 -3.57 -22.78
N GLN A 265 7.54 -3.82 -23.01
CA GLN A 265 8.10 -3.72 -24.37
C GLN A 265 7.54 -4.79 -25.32
N LYS A 266 7.39 -6.04 -24.85
CA LYS A 266 6.93 -7.17 -25.68
C LYS A 266 5.47 -7.09 -26.12
N GLU A 267 4.58 -6.55 -25.29
CA GLU A 267 3.16 -6.41 -25.67
C GLU A 267 2.97 -5.49 -26.89
N LYS A 268 3.94 -4.60 -27.18
CA LYS A 268 3.92 -3.77 -28.39
C LYS A 268 4.12 -4.59 -29.67
N ASP A 269 4.88 -5.68 -29.61
CA ASP A 269 5.24 -6.49 -30.78
C ASP A 269 4.12 -7.47 -31.20
N CYS A 270 3.00 -7.48 -30.48
CA CYS A 270 1.84 -8.36 -30.73
C CYS A 270 0.61 -7.63 -31.29
N GLU A 271 0.68 -6.30 -31.45
CA GLU A 271 -0.29 -5.46 -32.17
C GLU A 271 0.15 -5.25 -33.63
#